data_AF-A0A6P0VX69-F1
#
_entry.id   AF-A0A6P0VX69-F1
#
_cell.length_a   1.000
_cell.length_b   1.000
_cell.length_c   1.000
_cell.angle_alpha   90.00
_cell.angle_beta   90.00
_cell.angle_gamma   90.00
#
_symmetry.space_group_name_H-M   'P 1'
#
loop_
_entity.id
_entity.type
_entity.pdbx_description
1 polymer ?
#
loop_
_entity_poly.entity_id
_entity_poly.type
_entity_poly.pdbx_seq_one_letter_code
_entity_poly.pdbx_strand_id
1 'polypeptide(L)'
;MDTNFWLEKWQNNNIGFHKSEANPVLVKYFSELSLRQGSRVFLPLCGKTLDIAWLLSHGYRVAGAELVEMAIEQLFVELEVEPKILEVGNIKQYSAENLDIFVGNIFELSGK
;
A
#
# COMPACT_ATOMS: atom_id res chain seq x y z
N MET A 1 -3.79 12.95 12.66
CA MET A 1 -3.44 11.55 12.95
C MET A 1 -2.40 11.57 14.05
N ASP A 2 -2.52 10.71 15.05
CA ASP A 2 -1.44 10.53 16.04
C ASP A 2 -0.39 9.59 15.43
N THR A 3 0.69 10.17 14.93
CA THR A 3 1.79 9.45 14.28
C THR A 3 2.47 8.49 15.23
N ASN A 4 2.65 8.89 16.49
CA ASN A 4 3.36 8.09 17.49
C ASN A 4 2.56 6.84 17.84
N PHE A 5 1.24 6.95 17.96
CA PHE A 5 0.36 5.81 18.19
C PHE A 5 0.50 4.70 17.12
N TRP A 6 0.58 5.06 15.84
CA TRP A 6 0.72 4.08 14.76
C TRP A 6 2.12 3.49 14.66
N LEU A 7 3.16 4.30 14.88
CA LEU A 7 4.54 3.82 14.98
C LEU A 7 4.70 2.79 16.11
N GLU A 8 4.17 3.10 17.30
CA GLU A 8 4.20 2.19 18.46
C GLU A 8 3.46 0.89 18.18
N LYS A 9 2.32 0.92 17.49
CA LYS A 9 1.59 -0.31 17.13
C LYS A 9 2.40 -1.24 16.23
N TRP A 10 3.03 -0.68 15.19
CA TRP A 10 3.86 -1.46 14.26
C TRP A 10 5.12 -1.99 14.93
N GLN A 11 5.79 -1.17 15.76
CA GLN A 11 6.97 -1.59 16.54
C GLN A 11 6.66 -2.73 17.52
N ASN A 12 5.49 -2.67 18.17
CA ASN A 12 5.07 -3.69 19.12
C ASN A 12 4.38 -4.90 18.45
N ASN A 13 4.40 -5.00 17.11
CA ASN A 13 3.72 -6.04 16.34
C ASN A 13 2.22 -6.20 16.67
N ASN A 14 1.57 -5.13 17.12
CA ASN A 14 0.15 -5.09 17.47
C ASN A 14 -0.71 -4.84 16.23
N ILE A 15 -0.57 -5.73 15.24
CA ILE A 15 -1.16 -5.62 13.90
C ILE A 15 -2.37 -6.54 13.70
N GLY A 16 -3.25 -6.64 14.70
CA GLY A 16 -4.46 -7.49 14.62
C GLY A 16 -5.46 -7.12 13.50
N PHE A 17 -5.22 -6.01 12.81
CA PHE A 17 -5.94 -5.57 11.61
C PHE A 17 -5.36 -6.15 10.30
N HIS A 18 -4.14 -6.66 10.32
CA HIS A 18 -3.51 -7.30 9.15
C HIS A 18 -4.11 -8.69 8.94
N LYS A 19 -4.53 -8.97 7.71
CA LYS A 19 -5.06 -10.28 7.29
C LYS A 19 -3.94 -11.09 6.63
N SER A 20 -3.93 -12.40 6.85
CA SER A 20 -3.00 -13.34 6.20
C SER A 20 -3.33 -13.64 4.74
N GLU A 21 -4.43 -13.08 4.23
CA GLU A 21 -4.87 -13.19 2.84
C GLU A 21 -5.47 -11.85 2.40
N ALA A 22 -5.61 -11.65 1.08
CA ALA A 22 -6.38 -10.53 0.54
C ALA A 22 -7.79 -10.51 1.15
N ASN A 23 -8.32 -9.31 1.36
CA ASN A 23 -9.60 -9.11 2.00
C ASN A 23 -10.71 -9.83 1.22
N PRO A 24 -11.41 -10.81 1.82
CA PRO A 24 -12.39 -11.62 1.09
C PRO A 24 -13.53 -10.80 0.46
N VAL A 25 -13.87 -9.65 1.04
CA VAL A 25 -14.89 -8.74 0.49
C VAL A 25 -14.37 -8.03 -0.77
N LEU A 26 -13.09 -7.65 -0.79
CA LEU A 26 -12.44 -7.12 -1.99
C LEU A 26 -12.49 -8.18 -3.09
N VAL A 27 -11.94 -9.37 -2.82
CA VAL A 27 -11.92 -10.48 -3.80
C VAL A 27 -13.33 -10.79 -4.33
N LYS A 28 -14.35 -10.79 -3.46
CA LYS A 28 -15.74 -11.11 -3.83
C LYS A 28 -16.41 -10.06 -4.72
N TYR A 29 -16.19 -8.77 -4.45
CA TYR A 29 -16.98 -7.70 -5.08
C TYR A 29 -16.17 -6.78 -6.00
N PHE A 30 -14.85 -6.97 -6.11
CA PHE A 30 -14.01 -6.08 -6.93
C PHE A 30 -14.44 -6.06 -8.40
N SER A 31 -14.91 -7.18 -8.96
CA SER A 31 -15.42 -7.26 -10.33
C SER A 31 -16.63 -6.35 -10.58
N GLU A 32 -17.44 -6.05 -9.56
CA GLU A 32 -18.62 -5.19 -9.68
C GLU A 32 -18.24 -3.73 -9.98
N LEU A 33 -17.00 -3.33 -9.67
CA LEU A 33 -16.47 -2.01 -10.04
C LEU A 33 -16.29 -1.84 -11.55
N SER A 34 -16.34 -2.93 -12.32
CA SER A 34 -16.26 -2.92 -13.80
C SER A 34 -15.05 -2.13 -14.33
N LEU A 35 -13.93 -2.18 -13.60
CA LEU A 35 -12.70 -1.49 -13.98
C LEU A 35 -12.05 -2.20 -15.17
N ARG A 36 -11.49 -1.41 -16.10
CA ARG A 36 -10.67 -1.97 -17.19
C ARG A 36 -9.37 -2.52 -16.61
N GLN A 37 -8.86 -3.60 -17.18
CA GLN A 37 -7.51 -4.07 -16.85
C GLN A 37 -6.48 -2.94 -17.07
N GLY A 38 -5.47 -2.84 -16.21
CA GLY A 38 -4.53 -1.72 -16.19
C GLY A 38 -5.07 -0.44 -15.54
N SER A 39 -6.32 -0.43 -15.05
CA SER A 39 -6.82 0.66 -14.19
C SER A 39 -5.96 0.78 -12.94
N ARG A 40 -5.84 2.00 -12.44
CA ARG A 40 -5.05 2.30 -11.24
C ARG A 40 -5.98 2.42 -10.03
N VAL A 41 -5.70 1.65 -8.99
CA VAL A 41 -6.45 1.60 -7.73
C VAL A 41 -5.63 2.30 -6.65
N PHE A 42 -6.25 3.19 -5.89
CA PHE A 42 -5.61 3.85 -4.75
C PHE A 42 -6.04 3.21 -3.44
N LEU A 43 -5.07 2.80 -2.62
CA LEU A 43 -5.27 2.21 -1.29
C LEU A 43 -4.75 3.17 -0.21
N PRO A 44 -5.62 3.95 0.45
CA PRO A 44 -5.22 4.82 1.54
C PRO A 44 -4.90 4.02 2.80
N LEU A 45 -3.82 4.39 3.51
CA LEU A 45 -3.37 3.75 4.75
C LEU A 45 -3.15 2.25 4.54
N CYS A 46 -2.40 1.91 3.49
CA CYS A 46 -2.35 0.55 2.98
C CYS A 46 -1.62 -0.43 3.89
N GLY A 47 -0.77 0.04 4.81
CA GLY A 47 0.19 -0.80 5.52
C GLY A 47 0.91 -1.73 4.54
N LYS A 48 0.98 -3.01 4.90
CA LYS A 48 1.37 -4.12 4.01
C LYS A 48 0.19 -5.04 3.66
N THR A 49 -0.94 -4.48 3.25
CA THR A 49 -2.09 -5.32 2.88
C THR A 49 -1.76 -6.26 1.71
N LEU A 50 -2.21 -7.52 1.82
CA LEU A 50 -2.11 -8.51 0.74
C LEU A 50 -3.08 -8.23 -0.41
N ASP A 51 -3.99 -7.26 -0.26
CA ASP A 51 -4.81 -6.75 -1.36
C ASP A 51 -3.94 -6.20 -2.51
N ILE A 52 -2.75 -5.67 -2.19
CA ILE A 52 -1.80 -5.17 -3.20
C ILE A 52 -1.36 -6.31 -4.12
N ALA A 53 -0.88 -7.42 -3.56
CA ALA A 53 -0.47 -8.60 -4.32
C ALA A 53 -1.62 -9.17 -5.16
N TRP A 54 -2.83 -9.19 -4.61
CA TRP A 54 -4.01 -9.64 -5.33
C TRP A 54 -4.33 -8.73 -6.52
N LEU A 55 -4.35 -7.40 -6.34
CA LEU A 55 -4.63 -6.45 -7.42
C LEU A 55 -3.57 -6.52 -8.55
N LEU A 56 -2.29 -6.62 -8.18
CA LEU A 56 -1.19 -6.76 -9.14
C LEU A 56 -1.32 -8.05 -9.96
N SER A 57 -1.61 -9.18 -9.32
CA SER A 57 -1.78 -10.47 -10.02
C SER A 57 -2.99 -10.51 -10.96
N HIS A 58 -3.96 -9.61 -10.78
CA HIS A 58 -5.12 -9.45 -11.68
C HIS A 58 -4.89 -8.38 -12.78
N GLY A 59 -3.68 -7.83 -12.88
CA GLY A 59 -3.29 -6.88 -13.92
C GLY A 59 -3.74 -5.44 -13.67
N TYR A 60 -3.98 -5.07 -12.41
CA TYR A 60 -4.23 -3.68 -12.02
C TYR A 60 -2.94 -3.00 -11.59
N ARG A 61 -2.94 -1.66 -11.69
CA ARG A 61 -1.89 -0.83 -11.12
C ARG A 61 -2.32 -0.37 -9.74
N VAL A 62 -1.40 -0.29 -8.79
CA VAL A 62 -1.70 0.10 -7.41
C VAL A 62 -0.92 1.37 -7.06
N ALA A 63 -1.63 2.33 -6.50
CA ALA A 63 -1.05 3.40 -5.70
C ALA A 63 -1.45 3.20 -4.24
N GLY A 64 -0.55 3.42 -3.30
CA GLY A 64 -0.84 3.37 -1.87
C GLY A 64 -0.23 4.54 -1.13
N ALA A 65 -0.79 4.84 0.04
CA ALA A 65 -0.21 5.80 0.96
C ALA A 65 -0.14 5.18 2.34
N GLU A 66 1.01 5.27 3.00
CA GLU A 66 1.22 4.72 4.33
C GLU A 66 2.14 5.64 5.14
N LEU A 67 1.85 5.79 6.43
CA LEU A 67 2.63 6.65 7.31
C LEU A 67 3.91 5.95 7.80
N VAL A 68 3.84 4.64 8.01
CA VAL A 68 4.91 3.86 8.62
C VAL A 68 5.81 3.21 7.57
N GLU A 69 7.01 3.76 7.38
CA GLU A 69 8.00 3.28 6.39
C GLU A 69 8.31 1.78 6.55
N MET A 70 8.47 1.30 7.78
CA MET A 70 8.73 -0.11 8.07
C MET A 70 7.65 -1.05 7.55
N ALA A 71 6.38 -0.62 7.50
CA ALA A 71 5.31 -1.44 6.91
C ALA A 71 5.52 -1.59 5.40
N ILE A 72 6.03 -0.56 4.73
CA ILE A 72 6.29 -0.56 3.29
C ILE A 72 7.56 -1.33 2.96
N GLU A 73 8.62 -1.21 3.76
CA GLU A 73 9.78 -2.09 3.63
C GLU A 73 9.39 -3.57 3.73
N GLN A 74 8.56 -3.94 4.72
CA GLN A 74 8.03 -5.31 4.84
C GLN A 74 7.17 -5.72 3.65
N LEU A 75 6.31 -4.83 3.15
CA LEU A 75 5.50 -5.09 1.95
C LEU A 75 6.39 -5.47 0.75
N PHE A 76 7.44 -4.70 0.48
CA PHE A 76 8.32 -4.97 -0.67
C PHE A 76 9.14 -6.26 -0.50
N VAL A 77 9.56 -6.57 0.74
CA VAL A 77 10.18 -7.87 1.07
C VAL A 77 9.19 -9.03 0.82
N GLU A 78 7.95 -8.92 1.29
CA GLU A 78 6.91 -9.95 1.12
C GLU A 78 6.49 -10.13 -0.35
N LEU A 79 6.57 -9.06 -1.16
CA LEU A 79 6.36 -9.12 -2.61
C LEU A 79 7.56 -9.67 -3.38
N GLU A 80 8.72 -9.84 -2.73
CA GLU A 80 10.00 -10.21 -3.34
C GLU A 80 10.43 -9.26 -4.47
N VAL A 81 10.19 -7.96 -4.30
CA VAL A 81 10.48 -6.92 -5.29
C VAL A 81 11.35 -5.82 -4.70
N GLU A 82 12.44 -5.46 -5.37
CA GLU A 82 13.28 -4.33 -4.98
C GLU A 82 12.67 -2.99 -5.46
N PRO A 83 12.33 -2.06 -4.54
CA PRO A 83 11.75 -0.78 -4.91
C PRO A 83 12.83 0.21 -5.36
N LYS A 84 12.50 1.03 -6.37
CA LYS A 84 13.16 2.31 -6.57
C LYS A 84 12.57 3.33 -5.60
N ILE A 85 13.41 3.91 -4.74
CA ILE A 85 13.03 4.90 -3.74
C ILE A 85 13.39 6.30 -4.23
N LEU A 86 12.43 7.23 -4.15
CA LEU A 86 12.60 8.64 -4.50
C LEU A 86 12.02 9.54 -3.41
N GLU A 87 12.70 10.63 -3.08
CA GLU A 87 12.13 11.71 -2.27
C GLU A 87 11.23 12.58 -3.16
N VAL A 88 9.99 12.83 -2.73
CA VAL A 88 8.99 13.61 -3.46
C VAL A 88 8.41 14.66 -2.52
N GLY A 89 9.05 15.83 -2.45
CA GLY A 89 8.68 16.86 -1.48
C GLY A 89 9.05 16.40 -0.06
N ASN A 90 8.05 16.26 0.81
CA ASN A 90 8.23 15.85 2.22
C ASN A 90 7.97 14.36 2.47
N ILE A 91 7.69 13.59 1.41
CA ILE A 91 7.37 12.17 1.48
C ILE A 91 8.30 11.36 0.60
N LYS A 92 8.40 10.06 0.87
CA LYS A 92 9.12 9.12 -0.01
C LYS A 92 8.15 8.41 -0.94
N GLN A 93 8.60 8.04 -2.12
CA GLN A 93 7.91 7.15 -3.04
C GLN A 93 8.74 5.89 -3.24
N TYR A 94 8.20 4.76 -2.83
CA TYR A 94 8.70 3.43 -3.16
C TYR A 94 7.97 2.95 -4.41
N SER A 95 8.71 2.64 -5.47
CA SER A 95 8.11 2.33 -6.79
C SER A 95 8.69 1.05 -7.38
N ALA A 96 7.82 0.27 -8.02
CA ALA A 96 8.16 -0.91 -8.81
C ALA A 96 7.19 -1.04 -9.99
N GLU A 97 7.28 -2.13 -10.75
CA GLU A 97 6.36 -2.37 -11.86
C GLU A 97 4.91 -2.38 -11.36
N ASN A 98 4.07 -1.50 -11.91
CA ASN A 98 2.66 -1.34 -11.59
C ASN A 98 2.33 -0.98 -10.12
N LEU A 99 3.33 -0.62 -9.30
CA LEU A 99 3.18 -0.34 -7.88
C LEU A 99 3.89 0.96 -7.50
N ASP A 100 3.14 1.90 -6.90
CA ASP A 100 3.69 3.11 -6.29
C ASP A 100 3.15 3.27 -4.87
N ILE A 101 4.02 3.26 -3.87
CA ILE A 101 3.65 3.48 -2.47
C ILE A 101 4.30 4.76 -1.96
N PHE A 102 3.49 5.66 -1.46
CA PHE A 102 3.92 6.92 -0.86
C PHE A 102 4.02 6.78 0.66
N VAL A 103 5.22 6.97 1.18
CA VAL A 103 5.52 6.88 2.60
C VAL A 103 5.52 8.28 3.22
N GLY A 104 4.55 8.54 4.09
CA GLY A 104 4.39 9.80 4.79
C GLY A 104 2.92 10.12 5.05
N ASN A 105 2.67 11.38 5.41
CA ASN A 105 1.32 11.83 5.68
C ASN A 105 0.50 11.89 4.38
N ILE A 106 -0.60 11.13 4.31
CA ILE A 106 -1.47 11.09 3.13
C ILE A 106 -2.01 12.47 2.72
N PHE A 107 -2.12 13.41 3.67
CA PHE A 107 -2.57 14.79 3.40
C PHE A 107 -1.51 15.66 2.70
N GLU A 108 -0.26 15.18 2.60
CA GLU A 108 0.82 15.85 1.85
C GLU A 108 0.89 15.38 0.39
N LEU A 109 0.06 14.40 0.02
CA LEU A 109 -0.06 13.98 -1.38
C LEU A 109 -0.74 15.07 -2.21
N SER A 110 -0.15 15.33 -3.37
CA SER A 110 -0.76 16.12 -4.44
C SER A 110 -0.99 15.24 -5.65
N GLY A 111 -1.96 15.62 -6.50
CA GLY A 111 -2.17 14.95 -7.78
C GLY A 111 -0.93 15.09 -8.65
N LYS A 112 -0.41 13.95 -9.14
CA LYS A 112 0.55 13.93 -10.26
C LYS A 112 -0.20 13.90 -11.58
#